data_AF-E7N808-F1
#
_entry.id   AF-E7N808-F1
#
_cell.length_a   1.000
_cell.length_b   1.000
_cell.length_c   1.000
_cell.angle_alpha   90.00
_cell.angle_beta   90.00
_cell.angle_gamma   90.00
#
_symmetry.space_group_name_H-M   'P 1'
#
loop_
_entity.id
_entity.type
_entity.pdbx_description
1 polymer ?
#
loop_
_entity_poly.entity_id
_entity_poly.type
_entity_poly.pdbx_seq_one_letter_code
_entity_poly.pdbx_strand_id
1 'polypeptide(L)'
;MLLERVLPSWGEFFRTTLHMEGAYCAVYLDPRPETAGRLLESLEPIDLPGTMRFIARSVRGELELTRGNARTAALIQRVSLRYAGNWRSILGSGSQWELYILSMCLVTDVELSPDDAVELDARAVRARATSLLREILSDPAPRQRDIPTLMAFAAAVGLSAVAAEDVGSDRRAVGGELVATALAVGTNQTCRLLSHDYLRSRTERLDARALAQAEERIRSLDRGELVAHAARPPRPPGGGGG
;
A
#
# COMPACT_ATOMS: atom_id res chain seq x y z
N MET A 1 16.34 30.36 -8.80
CA MET A 1 15.06 30.26 -8.05
C MET A 1 15.28 30.53 -6.56
N LEU A 2 14.27 30.88 -5.75
CA LEU A 2 14.43 31.20 -4.30
C LEU A 2 15.19 30.11 -3.51
N LEU A 3 14.95 28.83 -3.81
CA LEU A 3 15.64 27.69 -3.19
C LEU A 3 17.17 27.67 -3.42
N GLU A 4 17.65 28.06 -4.60
CA GLU A 4 19.09 28.05 -4.92
C GLU A 4 19.86 29.14 -4.16
N ARG A 5 19.17 30.21 -3.77
CA ARG A 5 19.75 31.29 -2.95
C ARG A 5 19.84 30.89 -1.47
N VAL A 6 19.08 29.88 -1.04
CA VAL A 6 18.99 29.42 0.36
C VAL A 6 19.81 28.14 0.58
N LEU A 7 19.83 27.21 -0.38
CA LEU A 7 20.55 25.93 -0.29
C LEU A 7 21.32 25.62 -1.60
N PRO A 8 22.44 26.32 -1.88
CA PRO A 8 23.15 26.23 -3.16
C PRO A 8 23.66 24.82 -3.48
N SER A 9 24.07 24.05 -2.47
CA SER A 9 24.56 22.67 -2.60
C SER A 9 23.45 21.62 -2.69
N TRP A 10 22.19 21.98 -2.44
CA TRP A 10 21.04 21.07 -2.51
C TRP A 10 20.11 21.40 -3.69
N GLY A 11 20.35 22.47 -4.44
CA GLY A 11 19.47 22.93 -5.51
C GLY A 11 19.23 21.87 -6.59
N GLU A 12 20.25 21.08 -6.95
CA GLU A 12 20.12 19.97 -7.91
C GLU A 12 19.31 18.80 -7.34
N PHE A 13 19.52 18.46 -6.06
CA PHE A 13 18.71 17.47 -5.35
C PHE A 13 17.23 17.86 -5.35
N PHE A 14 16.91 19.10 -4.95
CA PHE A 14 15.52 19.58 -4.94
C PHE A 14 14.90 19.64 -6.33
N ARG A 15 15.63 20.06 -7.37
CA ARG A 15 15.13 20.05 -8.75
C ARG A 15 14.77 18.63 -9.20
N THR A 16 15.63 17.67 -8.92
CA THR A 16 15.40 16.26 -9.23
C THR A 16 14.18 15.72 -8.48
N THR A 17 14.05 16.03 -7.20
CA THR A 17 12.89 15.63 -6.38
C THR A 17 11.58 16.26 -6.86
N LEU A 18 11.57 17.57 -7.14
CA LEU A 18 10.40 18.27 -7.65
C LEU A 18 9.99 17.77 -9.04
N HIS A 19 10.96 17.40 -9.88
CA HIS A 19 10.67 16.78 -11.17
C HIS A 19 10.00 15.41 -11.00
N MET A 20 10.49 14.58 -10.08
CA MET A 20 9.85 13.30 -9.74
C MET A 20 8.48 13.47 -9.12
N GLU A 21 8.30 14.45 -8.24
CA GLU A 21 7.01 14.80 -7.65
C GLU A 21 6.02 15.26 -8.75
N GLY A 22 6.49 16.07 -9.71
CA GLY A 22 5.69 16.46 -10.87
C GLY A 22 5.28 15.27 -11.73
N ALA A 23 6.20 14.34 -12.01
CA ALA A 23 5.89 13.09 -12.69
C ALA A 23 4.88 12.25 -11.91
N TYR A 24 5.03 12.20 -10.59
CA TYR A 24 4.12 11.50 -9.69
C TYR A 24 2.70 12.09 -9.69
N CYS A 25 2.57 13.41 -9.58
CA CYS A 25 1.28 14.11 -9.70
C CYS A 25 0.63 13.89 -11.07
N ALA A 26 1.41 13.82 -12.15
CA ALA A 26 0.87 13.57 -13.49
C ALA A 26 0.19 12.19 -13.61
N VAL A 27 0.74 11.14 -13.00
CA VAL A 27 0.10 9.81 -12.94
C VAL A 27 -1.18 9.83 -12.14
N TYR A 28 -1.17 10.54 -11.02
CA TYR A 28 -2.34 10.67 -10.16
C TYR A 28 -3.50 11.35 -10.89
N LEU A 29 -3.20 12.41 -11.66
CA LEU A 29 -4.19 13.20 -12.39
C LEU A 29 -4.65 12.53 -13.70
N ASP A 30 -3.80 11.72 -14.34
CA ASP A 30 -4.09 11.06 -15.61
C ASP A 30 -3.56 9.61 -15.65
N PRO A 31 -4.32 8.64 -15.10
CA PRO A 31 -3.88 7.25 -14.95
C PRO A 31 -4.05 6.42 -16.24
N ARG A 32 -3.88 7.04 -17.43
CA ARG A 32 -3.94 6.34 -18.72
C ARG A 32 -2.63 5.61 -19.04
N PRO A 33 -2.68 4.41 -19.65
CA PRO A 33 -1.49 3.65 -20.04
C PRO A 33 -0.49 4.45 -20.90
N GLU A 34 -0.97 5.32 -21.78
CA GLU A 34 -0.14 6.15 -22.67
C GLU A 34 0.61 7.23 -21.89
N THR A 35 -0.04 7.82 -20.89
CA THR A 35 0.60 8.80 -19.98
C THR A 35 1.63 8.09 -19.10
N ALA A 36 1.32 6.88 -18.62
CA ALA A 36 2.28 6.07 -17.88
C ALA A 36 3.50 5.67 -18.73
N GLY A 37 3.30 5.32 -20.00
CA GLY A 37 4.38 5.01 -20.94
C GLY A 37 5.34 6.19 -21.15
N ARG A 38 4.81 7.38 -21.44
CA ARG A 38 5.62 8.60 -21.61
C ARG A 38 6.40 8.97 -20.34
N LEU A 39 5.82 8.76 -19.17
CA LEU A 39 6.49 9.01 -17.90
C LEU A 39 7.59 7.99 -17.61
N LEU A 40 7.40 6.72 -17.96
CA LEU A 40 8.45 5.70 -17.85
C LEU A 40 9.67 6.05 -18.70
N GLU A 41 9.47 6.52 -19.93
CA GLU A 41 10.55 6.99 -20.81
C GLU A 41 11.32 8.16 -20.19
N SER A 42 10.62 9.08 -19.52
CA SER A 42 11.25 10.22 -18.83
C SER A 42 12.02 9.84 -17.55
N LEU A 43 11.78 8.64 -17.00
CA LEU A 43 12.37 8.15 -15.75
C LEU A 43 13.59 7.22 -15.98
N GLU A 44 14.03 7.01 -17.23
CA GLU A 44 15.23 6.21 -17.57
C GLU A 44 16.54 6.84 -17.05
N PRO A 45 17.56 6.01 -16.79
CA PRO A 45 18.18 5.89 -15.48
C PRO A 45 18.89 7.18 -15.02
N ILE A 46 18.22 7.92 -14.15
CA ILE A 46 18.93 8.87 -13.29
C ILE A 46 19.68 8.02 -12.25
N ASP A 47 21.01 8.20 -12.14
CA ASP A 47 21.80 7.54 -11.11
C ASP A 47 21.53 8.19 -9.75
N LEU A 48 20.37 7.84 -9.19
CA LEU A 48 19.89 8.40 -7.94
C LEU A 48 20.56 7.67 -6.78
N PRO A 49 21.12 8.39 -5.80
CA PRO A 49 21.61 7.77 -4.58
C PRO A 49 20.46 7.48 -3.60
N GLY A 50 20.66 6.47 -2.74
CA GLY A 50 19.87 6.23 -1.54
C GLY A 50 18.34 6.18 -1.75
N THR A 51 17.62 6.99 -0.96
CA THR A 51 16.15 7.04 -0.92
C THR A 51 15.51 7.45 -2.24
N MET A 52 16.18 8.27 -3.06
CA MET A 52 15.62 8.73 -4.34
C MET A 52 15.51 7.60 -5.35
N ARG A 53 16.51 6.71 -5.41
CA ARG A 53 16.47 5.48 -6.22
C ARG A 53 15.29 4.61 -5.83
N PHE A 54 15.01 4.57 -4.54
CA PHE A 54 13.94 3.78 -3.97
C PHE A 54 12.56 4.34 -4.37
N ILE A 55 12.34 5.65 -4.21
CA ILE A 55 11.11 6.33 -4.63
C ILE A 55 10.89 6.13 -6.14
N ALA A 56 11.91 6.35 -6.96
CA ALA A 56 11.82 6.16 -8.41
C ALA A 56 11.43 4.72 -8.80
N ARG A 57 11.94 3.71 -8.09
CA ARG A 57 11.53 2.31 -8.30
C ARG A 57 10.07 2.07 -7.93
N SER A 58 9.60 2.59 -6.79
CA SER A 58 8.20 2.46 -6.40
C SER A 58 7.26 3.09 -7.44
N VAL A 59 7.60 4.29 -7.95
CA VAL A 59 6.88 4.97 -9.02
C VAL A 59 6.87 4.13 -10.30
N ARG A 60 8.03 3.59 -10.69
CA ARG A 60 8.13 2.72 -11.86
C ARG A 60 7.20 1.50 -11.75
N GLY A 61 7.14 0.86 -10.57
CA GLY A 61 6.24 -0.26 -10.34
C GLY A 61 4.76 0.13 -10.52
N GLU A 62 4.36 1.29 -10.02
CA GLU A 62 3.00 1.82 -10.20
C GLU A 62 2.67 2.12 -11.67
N LEU A 63 3.62 2.69 -12.41
CA LEU A 63 3.49 2.98 -13.83
C LEU A 63 3.33 1.70 -14.66
N GLU A 64 4.13 0.67 -14.39
CA GLU A 64 4.00 -0.63 -15.03
C GLU A 64 2.64 -1.28 -14.75
N LEU A 65 2.15 -1.18 -13.50
CA LEU A 65 0.82 -1.68 -13.17
C LEU A 65 -0.28 -0.92 -13.94
N THR A 66 -0.12 0.40 -14.09
CA THR A 66 -1.05 1.25 -14.84
C THR A 66 -1.10 0.88 -16.32
N ARG A 67 0.00 0.37 -16.88
CA ARG A 67 0.06 -0.18 -18.25
C ARG A 67 -0.51 -1.59 -18.39
N GLY A 68 -0.93 -2.22 -17.29
CA GLY A 68 -1.37 -3.62 -17.27
C GLY A 68 -0.24 -4.64 -17.12
N ASN A 69 1.00 -4.20 -16.87
CA ASN A 69 2.16 -5.08 -16.71
C ASN A 69 2.30 -5.54 -15.25
N ALA A 70 1.29 -6.27 -14.74
CA ALA A 70 1.21 -6.64 -13.32
C ALA A 70 2.44 -7.42 -12.82
N ARG A 71 2.92 -8.40 -13.62
CA ARG A 71 4.14 -9.17 -13.28
C ARG A 71 5.37 -8.27 -13.14
N THR A 72 5.60 -7.37 -14.09
CA THR A 72 6.73 -6.42 -14.05
C THR A 72 6.63 -5.50 -12.83
N ALA A 73 5.43 -4.97 -12.56
CA ALA A 73 5.18 -4.17 -11.37
C ALA A 73 5.53 -4.93 -10.08
N ALA A 74 5.04 -6.16 -9.94
CA ALA A 74 5.31 -7.00 -8.78
C ALA A 74 6.81 -7.29 -8.61
N LEU A 75 7.53 -7.62 -9.70
CA LEU A 75 8.97 -7.83 -9.67
C LEU A 75 9.73 -6.59 -9.16
N ILE A 76 9.33 -5.39 -9.59
CA ILE A 76 9.89 -4.12 -9.11
C ILE A 76 9.64 -3.95 -7.60
N GLN A 77 8.43 -4.27 -7.13
CA GLN A 77 8.12 -4.21 -5.69
C GLN A 77 8.90 -5.27 -4.90
N ARG A 78 9.12 -6.48 -5.43
CA ARG A 78 9.95 -7.52 -4.78
C ARG A 78 11.40 -7.08 -4.64
N VAL A 79 11.97 -6.41 -5.64
CA VAL A 79 13.30 -5.81 -5.53
C VAL A 79 13.33 -4.79 -4.39
N SER A 80 12.33 -3.91 -4.33
CA SER A 80 12.20 -2.89 -3.28
C SER A 80 12.06 -3.51 -1.88
N LEU A 81 11.32 -4.63 -1.76
CA LEU A 81 11.15 -5.36 -0.50
C LEU A 81 12.45 -5.99 -0.01
N ARG A 82 13.28 -6.53 -0.91
CA ARG A 82 14.63 -7.02 -0.56
C ARG A 82 15.52 -5.89 -0.04
N TYR A 83 15.49 -4.72 -0.69
CA TYR A 83 16.25 -3.56 -0.22
C TYR A 83 15.81 -3.09 1.16
N ALA A 84 14.51 -3.03 1.45
CA ALA A 84 14.03 -2.66 2.78
C ALA A 84 14.31 -3.71 3.86
N GLY A 85 14.44 -4.99 3.49
CA GLY A 85 14.97 -6.01 4.39
C GLY A 85 16.33 -5.62 4.99
N ASN A 86 17.18 -4.97 4.19
CA ASN A 86 18.49 -4.48 4.65
C ASN A 86 18.37 -3.27 5.60
N TRP A 87 17.26 -2.53 5.57
CA TRP A 87 17.01 -1.39 6.45
C TRP A 87 16.31 -1.80 7.75
N ARG A 88 15.75 -3.01 7.82
CA ARG A 88 15.09 -3.52 9.03
C ARG A 88 16.04 -3.61 10.23
N SER A 89 17.32 -3.86 10.00
CA SER A 89 18.36 -3.83 11.05
C SER A 89 18.68 -2.42 11.55
N ILE A 90 18.39 -1.38 10.76
CA ILE A 90 18.71 0.03 11.05
C ILE A 90 17.49 0.76 11.63
N LEU A 91 16.32 0.55 11.04
CA LEU A 91 15.07 1.25 11.35
C LEU A 91 14.10 0.45 12.22
N GLY A 92 14.42 -0.82 12.51
CA GLY A 92 13.53 -1.75 13.19
C GLY A 92 12.41 -2.29 12.29
N SER A 93 11.71 -3.31 12.79
CA SER A 93 10.51 -3.85 12.13
C SER A 93 9.32 -2.91 12.26
N GLY A 94 8.52 -2.79 11.20
CA GLY A 94 7.35 -1.92 11.17
C GLY A 94 7.68 -0.45 10.94
N SER A 95 8.87 -0.14 10.44
CA SER A 95 9.19 1.22 9.96
C SER A 95 8.23 1.64 8.83
N GLN A 96 7.97 2.94 8.69
CA GLN A 96 7.07 3.47 7.65
C GLN A 96 7.44 2.97 6.25
N TRP A 97 8.74 2.85 5.96
CA TRP A 97 9.23 2.33 4.69
C TRP A 97 8.90 0.84 4.49
N GLU A 98 9.05 0.02 5.52
CA GLU A 98 8.67 -1.40 5.45
C GLU A 98 7.16 -1.56 5.21
N LEU A 99 6.34 -0.76 5.92
CA LEU A 99 4.89 -0.76 5.74
C LEU A 99 4.51 -0.35 4.32
N TYR A 100 5.09 0.73 3.81
CA TYR A 100 4.82 1.24 2.48
C TYR A 100 5.14 0.19 1.39
N ILE A 101 6.30 -0.47 1.46
CA ILE A 101 6.71 -1.45 0.44
C ILE A 101 5.86 -2.71 0.50
N LEU A 102 5.59 -3.20 1.71
CA LEU A 102 4.69 -4.33 1.86
C LEU A 102 3.31 -4.00 1.30
N SER A 103 2.79 -2.79 1.57
CA SER A 103 1.52 -2.33 0.99
C SER A 103 1.55 -2.36 -0.54
N MET A 104 2.61 -1.81 -1.15
CA MET A 104 2.77 -1.83 -2.60
C MET A 104 2.83 -3.25 -3.17
N CYS A 105 3.56 -4.16 -2.50
CA CYS A 105 3.58 -5.58 -2.90
C CYS A 105 2.18 -6.19 -2.86
N LEU A 106 1.45 -6.00 -1.76
CA LEU A 106 0.10 -6.55 -1.59
C LEU A 106 -0.86 -6.05 -2.67
N VAL A 107 -0.83 -4.74 -2.96
CA VAL A 107 -1.69 -4.14 -3.98
C VAL A 107 -1.32 -4.60 -5.38
N THR A 108 -0.04 -4.75 -5.71
CA THR A 108 0.37 -5.31 -7.01
C THR A 108 0.02 -6.79 -7.14
N ASP A 109 0.11 -7.55 -6.05
CA ASP A 109 -0.13 -9.00 -6.04
C ASP A 109 -1.59 -9.36 -6.34
N VAL A 110 -2.52 -8.46 -6.00
CA VAL A 110 -3.96 -8.59 -6.31
C VAL A 110 -4.22 -8.64 -7.82
N GLU A 111 -3.33 -8.06 -8.63
CA GLU A 111 -3.46 -7.97 -10.08
C GLU A 111 -2.71 -9.10 -10.82
N LEU A 112 -2.05 -10.01 -10.09
CA LEU A 112 -1.29 -11.10 -10.68
C LEU A 112 -2.18 -12.23 -11.18
N SER A 113 -1.72 -12.93 -12.22
CA SER A 113 -2.27 -14.23 -12.56
C SER A 113 -1.99 -15.25 -11.44
N PRO A 114 -2.77 -16.33 -11.32
CA PRO A 114 -2.51 -17.37 -10.30
C PRO A 114 -1.08 -17.95 -10.37
N ASP A 115 -0.57 -18.18 -11.58
CA ASP A 115 0.78 -18.71 -11.79
C ASP A 115 1.85 -17.72 -11.33
N ASP A 116 1.71 -16.43 -11.68
CA ASP A 116 2.62 -15.38 -11.24
C ASP A 116 2.58 -15.20 -9.71
N ALA A 117 1.39 -15.29 -9.11
CA ALA A 117 1.20 -15.14 -7.67
C ALA A 117 1.88 -16.27 -6.89
N VAL A 118 1.88 -17.51 -7.42
CA VAL A 118 2.62 -18.64 -6.88
C VAL A 118 4.12 -18.44 -7.06
N GLU A 119 4.57 -18.11 -8.27
CA GLU A 119 6.00 -17.93 -8.56
C GLU A 119 6.63 -16.81 -7.72
N LEU A 120 5.91 -15.71 -7.51
CA LEU A 120 6.36 -14.55 -6.74
C LEU A 120 6.04 -14.63 -5.24
N ASP A 121 5.56 -15.78 -4.78
CA ASP A 121 5.21 -16.09 -3.39
C ASP A 121 4.35 -14.99 -2.72
N ALA A 122 3.28 -14.59 -3.40
CA ALA A 122 2.32 -13.60 -2.90
C ALA A 122 1.72 -14.02 -1.55
N ARG A 123 1.57 -15.33 -1.33
CA ARG A 123 1.07 -15.87 -0.05
C ARG A 123 2.02 -15.60 1.10
N ALA A 124 3.34 -15.78 0.95
CA ALA A 124 4.28 -15.44 2.02
C ALA A 124 4.33 -13.94 2.29
N VAL A 125 4.24 -13.10 1.24
CA VAL A 125 4.15 -11.64 1.42
C VAL A 125 2.91 -11.25 2.22
N ARG A 126 1.74 -11.79 1.88
CA ARG A 126 0.49 -11.59 2.63
C ARG A 126 0.58 -12.08 4.07
N ALA A 127 1.16 -13.25 4.29
CA ALA A 127 1.34 -13.81 5.64
C ALA A 127 2.26 -12.92 6.51
N ARG A 128 3.38 -12.46 5.95
CA ARG A 128 4.30 -11.53 6.62
C ARG A 128 3.60 -10.21 6.96
N ALA A 129 2.87 -9.63 6.01
CA ALA A 129 2.18 -8.37 6.23
C ALA A 129 1.07 -8.49 7.29
N THR A 130 0.29 -9.58 7.25
CA THR A 130 -0.75 -9.86 8.25
C THR A 130 -0.16 -10.01 9.65
N SER A 131 0.97 -10.73 9.78
CA SER A 131 1.67 -10.90 11.06
C SER A 131 2.19 -9.57 11.59
N LEU A 132 2.80 -8.76 10.73
CA LEU A 132 3.30 -7.44 11.10
C LEU A 132 2.15 -6.53 11.52
N LEU A 133 1.06 -6.45 10.76
CA LEU A 133 -0.10 -5.64 11.13
C LEU A 133 -0.65 -6.03 12.52
N ARG A 134 -0.75 -7.34 12.81
CA ARG A 134 -1.16 -7.83 14.13
C ARG A 134 -0.23 -7.35 15.24
N GLU A 135 1.08 -7.53 15.06
CA GLU A 135 2.09 -7.09 16.03
C GLU A 135 1.98 -5.59 16.32
N ILE A 136 1.83 -4.79 15.26
CA ILE A 136 1.68 -3.33 15.35
C ILE A 136 0.42 -2.92 16.10
N LEU A 137 -0.71 -3.54 15.81
CA LEU A 137 -1.99 -3.23 16.45
C LEU A 137 -2.07 -3.73 17.89
N SER A 138 -1.21 -4.69 18.26
CA SER A 138 -1.12 -5.23 19.62
C SER A 138 -0.19 -4.41 20.52
N ASP A 139 0.54 -3.45 19.96
CA ASP A 139 1.49 -2.60 20.67
C ASP A 139 0.77 -1.46 21.43
N PRO A 140 0.82 -1.44 22.78
CA PRO A 140 0.15 -0.44 23.60
C PRO A 140 0.82 0.95 23.58
N ALA A 141 1.95 1.12 22.88
CA ALA A 141 2.63 2.40 22.69
C ALA A 141 2.51 2.94 21.24
N PRO A 142 1.28 3.20 20.72
CA PRO A 142 1.05 3.57 19.33
C PRO A 142 1.55 4.97 18.95
N ARG A 143 2.04 5.77 19.92
CA ARG A 143 2.22 7.24 19.79
C ARG A 143 3.30 7.68 18.79
N GLN A 144 4.07 6.75 18.23
CA GLN A 144 5.11 7.06 17.23
C GLN A 144 4.73 6.65 15.80
N ARG A 145 3.55 6.05 15.60
CA ARG A 145 3.17 5.51 14.29
C ARG A 145 2.33 6.54 13.55
N ASP A 146 2.78 6.87 12.35
CA ASP A 146 2.01 7.68 11.41
C ASP A 146 0.72 6.93 11.04
N ILE A 147 -0.40 7.40 11.61
CA ILE A 147 -1.72 6.79 11.45
C ILE A 147 -2.09 6.65 9.97
N PRO A 148 -1.92 7.67 9.10
CA PRO A 148 -2.19 7.53 7.67
C PRO A 148 -1.42 6.38 7.00
N THR A 149 -0.12 6.23 7.27
CA THR A 149 0.68 5.13 6.70
C THR A 149 0.24 3.78 7.24
N LEU A 150 -0.05 3.69 8.53
CA LEU A 150 -0.57 2.46 9.12
C LEU A 150 -1.92 2.06 8.51
N MET A 151 -2.83 3.01 8.31
CA MET A 151 -4.13 2.73 7.69
C MET A 151 -4.00 2.37 6.22
N ALA A 152 -3.10 3.01 5.46
CA ALA A 152 -2.79 2.58 4.09
C ALA A 152 -2.33 1.11 4.05
N PHE A 153 -1.48 0.72 5.00
CA PHE A 153 -1.02 -0.67 5.13
C PHE A 153 -2.15 -1.62 5.55
N ALA A 154 -2.99 -1.22 6.51
CA ALA A 154 -4.13 -2.02 6.93
C ALA A 154 -5.12 -2.24 5.77
N ALA A 155 -5.39 -1.20 4.97
CA ALA A 155 -6.22 -1.29 3.78
C ALA A 155 -5.60 -2.22 2.72
N ALA A 156 -4.28 -2.15 2.48
CA ALA A 156 -3.60 -3.06 1.56
C ALA A 156 -3.67 -4.53 2.03
N VAL A 157 -3.53 -4.79 3.34
CA VAL A 157 -3.73 -6.12 3.94
C VAL A 157 -5.17 -6.60 3.76
N GLY A 158 -6.14 -5.73 4.03
CA GLY A 158 -7.56 -6.01 3.83
C GLY A 158 -7.89 -6.37 2.38
N LEU A 159 -7.44 -5.55 1.42
CA LEU A 159 -7.62 -5.78 -0.01
C LEU A 159 -7.00 -7.11 -0.45
N SER A 160 -5.77 -7.42 -0.01
CA SER A 160 -5.11 -8.69 -0.31
C SER A 160 -5.84 -9.89 0.28
N ALA A 161 -6.49 -9.74 1.45
CA ALA A 161 -7.31 -10.79 2.05
C ALA A 161 -8.63 -11.00 1.30
N VAL A 162 -9.27 -9.93 0.81
CA VAL A 162 -10.47 -10.02 -0.05
C VAL A 162 -10.16 -10.75 -1.35
N ALA A 163 -9.03 -10.41 -2.00
CA ALA A 163 -8.62 -10.99 -3.28
C ALA A 163 -8.18 -12.47 -3.19
N ALA A 164 -7.81 -12.95 -2.00
CA ALA A 164 -7.24 -14.28 -1.84
C ALA A 164 -8.27 -15.40 -2.08
N GLU A 165 -8.04 -16.20 -3.12
CA GLU A 165 -8.90 -17.34 -3.48
C GLU A 165 -8.86 -18.47 -2.43
N ASP A 166 -7.72 -18.64 -1.75
CA ASP A 166 -7.49 -19.67 -0.71
C ASP A 166 -8.05 -19.30 0.67
N VAL A 167 -8.71 -18.15 0.78
CA VAL A 167 -9.23 -17.59 2.02
C VAL A 167 -10.75 -17.76 2.06
N GLY A 168 -11.28 -18.36 3.12
CA GLY A 168 -12.73 -18.56 3.30
C GLY A 168 -13.52 -17.24 3.36
N SER A 169 -14.84 -17.31 3.10
CA SER A 169 -15.76 -16.16 3.06
C SER A 169 -15.64 -15.23 4.27
N ASP A 170 -15.48 -15.80 5.46
CA ASP A 170 -15.40 -15.03 6.71
C ASP A 170 -14.16 -14.14 6.75
N ARG A 171 -13.03 -14.65 6.28
CA ARG A 171 -11.78 -13.88 6.24
C ARG A 171 -11.79 -12.83 5.12
N ARG A 172 -12.48 -13.08 4.00
CA ARG A 172 -12.71 -12.05 2.97
C ARG A 172 -13.58 -10.92 3.51
N ALA A 173 -14.66 -11.25 4.24
CA ALA A 173 -15.52 -10.27 4.88
C ALA A 173 -14.75 -9.41 5.92
N VAL A 174 -13.89 -10.04 6.73
CA VAL A 174 -12.98 -9.32 7.64
C VAL A 174 -11.99 -8.44 6.86
N GLY A 175 -11.48 -8.92 5.72
CA GLY A 175 -10.63 -8.11 4.84
C GLY A 175 -11.34 -6.84 4.36
N GLY A 176 -12.59 -6.96 3.88
CA GLY A 176 -13.40 -5.81 3.45
C GLY A 176 -13.70 -4.84 4.60
N GLU A 177 -13.94 -5.36 5.80
CA GLU A 177 -14.12 -4.54 7.01
C GLU A 177 -12.87 -3.78 7.42
N LEU A 178 -11.71 -4.41 7.28
CA LEU A 178 -10.42 -3.76 7.52
C LEU A 178 -10.18 -2.64 6.50
N VAL A 179 -10.50 -2.85 5.21
CA VAL A 179 -10.44 -1.78 4.20
C VAL A 179 -11.35 -0.62 4.58
N ALA A 180 -12.64 -0.88 4.82
CA ALA A 180 -13.61 0.17 5.15
C ALA A 180 -13.16 0.99 6.37
N THR A 181 -12.70 0.31 7.42
CA THR A 181 -12.23 0.95 8.65
C THR A 181 -11.02 1.83 8.38
N ALA A 182 -10.03 1.32 7.66
CA ALA A 182 -8.80 2.06 7.34
C ALA A 182 -9.08 3.30 6.48
N LEU A 183 -9.97 3.18 5.49
CA LEU A 183 -10.39 4.30 4.64
C LEU A 183 -11.11 5.37 5.46
N ALA A 184 -11.97 4.98 6.41
CA ALA A 184 -12.70 5.90 7.29
C ALA A 184 -11.77 6.66 8.27
N VAL A 185 -10.71 6.02 8.78
CA VAL A 185 -9.69 6.70 9.62
C VAL A 185 -8.85 7.70 8.83
N GLY A 186 -8.64 7.39 7.53
CA GLY A 186 -7.84 8.14 6.57
C GLY A 186 -6.49 7.46 6.29
N THR A 187 -6.19 7.27 5.00
CA THR A 187 -4.95 6.64 4.53
C THR A 187 -3.96 7.67 4.00
N ASN A 188 -2.67 7.33 4.02
CA ASN A 188 -1.64 8.10 3.35
C ASN A 188 -1.86 8.06 1.83
N GLN A 189 -1.80 9.22 1.16
CA GLN A 189 -2.07 9.39 -0.27
C GLN A 189 -0.80 9.68 -1.09
N THR A 190 0.37 9.29 -0.60
CA THR A 190 1.66 9.53 -1.25
C THR A 190 1.93 8.66 -2.49
N CYS A 191 1.11 7.63 -2.76
CA CYS A 191 1.10 6.91 -4.04
C CYS A 191 -0.33 6.60 -4.50
N ARG A 192 -0.56 6.48 -5.82
CA ARG A 192 -1.91 6.22 -6.34
C ARG A 192 -2.41 4.87 -5.87
N LEU A 193 -1.53 3.86 -5.80
CA LEU A 193 -1.90 2.51 -5.38
C LEU A 193 -2.38 2.42 -3.93
N LEU A 194 -1.97 3.37 -3.08
CA LEU A 194 -2.41 3.46 -1.69
C LEU A 194 -3.39 4.61 -1.44
N SER A 195 -3.79 5.30 -2.51
CA SER A 195 -4.82 6.33 -2.44
C SER A 195 -6.15 5.71 -2.03
N HIS A 196 -6.95 6.52 -1.33
CA HIS A 196 -8.29 6.14 -0.90
C HIS A 196 -9.12 5.58 -2.07
N ASP A 197 -9.17 6.32 -3.18
CA ASP A 197 -10.01 5.98 -4.33
C ASP A 197 -9.56 4.70 -5.03
N TYR A 198 -8.24 4.47 -5.12
CA TYR A 198 -7.72 3.25 -5.71
C TYR A 198 -8.08 2.02 -4.87
N LEU A 199 -7.79 2.08 -3.55
CA LEU A 199 -8.06 0.98 -2.62
C LEU A 199 -9.55 0.67 -2.55
N ARG A 200 -10.39 1.71 -2.48
CA ARG A 200 -11.86 1.60 -2.55
C ARG A 200 -12.30 0.93 -3.84
N SER A 201 -11.95 1.51 -5.00
CA SER A 201 -12.38 1.01 -6.31
C SER A 201 -11.95 -0.43 -6.55
N ARG A 202 -10.75 -0.83 -6.10
CA ARG A 202 -10.28 -2.21 -6.22
C ARG A 202 -11.03 -3.16 -5.31
N THR A 203 -11.33 -2.75 -4.09
CA THR A 203 -12.11 -3.57 -3.15
C THR A 203 -13.55 -3.75 -3.66
N GLU A 204 -14.16 -2.68 -4.21
CA GLU A 204 -15.49 -2.73 -4.83
C GLU A 204 -15.57 -3.71 -6.00
N ARG A 205 -14.53 -3.77 -6.85
CA ARG A 205 -14.50 -4.73 -7.97
C ARG A 205 -14.44 -6.18 -7.52
N LEU A 206 -13.79 -6.45 -6.38
CA LEU A 206 -13.68 -7.79 -5.83
C LEU A 206 -14.96 -8.19 -5.06
N ASP A 207 -15.47 -7.29 -4.21
CA ASP A 207 -16.67 -7.55 -3.41
C ASP A 207 -17.36 -6.25 -2.96
N ALA A 208 -18.09 -5.61 -3.89
CA ALA A 208 -18.86 -4.39 -3.62
C ALA A 208 -19.88 -4.56 -2.47
N ARG A 209 -20.50 -5.74 -2.38
CA ARG A 209 -21.52 -5.99 -1.36
C ARG A 209 -20.91 -6.07 0.03
N ALA A 210 -19.82 -6.83 0.20
CA ALA A 210 -19.15 -6.92 1.48
C ALA A 210 -18.59 -5.57 1.92
N LEU A 211 -18.05 -4.77 0.99
CA LEU A 211 -17.56 -3.43 1.29
C LEU A 211 -18.69 -2.52 1.78
N ALA A 212 -19.82 -2.44 1.06
CA ALA A 212 -20.96 -1.62 1.47
C ALA A 212 -21.52 -2.04 2.86
N GLN A 213 -21.57 -3.34 3.14
CA GLN A 213 -21.97 -3.84 4.45
C GLN A 213 -20.97 -3.51 5.55
N ALA A 214 -19.67 -3.53 5.26
CA ALA A 214 -18.64 -3.10 6.20
C ALA A 214 -18.75 -1.60 6.50
N GLU A 215 -18.95 -0.76 5.48
CA GLU A 215 -19.14 0.68 5.63
C GLU A 215 -20.38 1.01 6.49
N GLU A 216 -21.47 0.26 6.32
CA GLU A 216 -22.64 0.37 7.20
C GLU A 216 -22.29 0.08 8.66
N ARG A 217 -21.55 -1.01 8.92
CA ARG A 217 -21.20 -1.44 10.29
C ARG A 217 -20.36 -0.40 11.03
N ILE A 218 -19.48 0.31 10.33
CA ILE A 218 -18.56 1.27 10.94
C ILE A 218 -19.08 2.71 10.95
N ARG A 219 -20.21 3.00 10.28
CA ARG A 219 -20.68 4.38 10.07
C ARG A 219 -20.89 5.17 11.36
N SER A 220 -21.30 4.50 12.42
CA SER A 220 -21.58 5.15 13.71
C SER A 220 -20.33 5.39 14.56
N LEU A 221 -19.16 4.89 14.14
CA LEU A 221 -17.93 4.96 14.93
C LEU A 221 -17.21 6.29 14.68
N ASP A 222 -16.72 6.91 15.75
CA ASP A 222 -15.80 8.04 15.64
C ASP A 222 -14.38 7.59 15.25
N ARG A 223 -13.49 8.55 14.99
CA ARG A 223 -12.12 8.24 14.55
C ARG A 223 -11.31 7.43 15.56
N GLY A 224 -11.48 7.68 16.86
CA GLY A 224 -10.81 6.93 17.92
C GLY A 224 -11.36 5.51 18.02
N GLU A 225 -12.68 5.37 17.92
CA GLU A 225 -13.37 4.08 17.88
C GLU A 225 -12.99 3.25 16.65
N LEU A 226 -12.81 3.88 15.48
CA LEU A 226 -12.35 3.22 14.26
C LEU A 226 -10.92 2.67 14.40
N VAL A 227 -10.00 3.45 14.99
CA VAL A 227 -8.63 2.98 15.27
C VAL A 227 -8.66 1.79 16.23
N ALA A 228 -9.48 1.87 17.29
CA ALA A 228 -9.67 0.75 18.21
C ALA A 228 -10.31 -0.46 17.52
N HIS A 229 -11.27 -0.24 16.61
CA HIS A 229 -11.95 -1.28 15.85
C HIS A 229 -10.99 -2.03 14.92
N ALA A 230 -10.11 -1.32 14.21
CA ALA A 230 -9.06 -1.91 13.38
C ALA A 230 -8.12 -2.83 14.19
N ALA A 231 -7.88 -2.52 15.46
CA ALA A 231 -7.02 -3.28 16.36
C ALA A 231 -7.71 -4.50 17.01
N ARG A 232 -9.03 -4.68 16.85
CA ARG A 232 -9.74 -5.80 17.47
C ARG A 232 -9.40 -7.12 16.77
N PRO A 233 -9.22 -8.22 17.54
CA PRO A 233 -9.11 -9.54 16.95
C PRO A 233 -10.40 -9.92 16.21
N PRO A 234 -10.31 -10.72 15.12
CA PRO A 234 -11.50 -11.18 14.40
C PRO A 234 -12.42 -11.94 15.37
N ARG A 235 -13.74 -11.69 15.27
CA ARG A 235 -14.72 -12.48 16.01
C ARG A 235 -14.56 -13.96 15.64
N PRO A 236 -14.64 -14.90 16.61
CA PRO A 236 -14.67 -16.31 16.28
C PRO A 236 -15.88 -16.59 15.37
N PRO A 237 -15.76 -17.51 14.38
CA PRO A 237 -16.90 -17.92 13.59
C PRO A 237 -17.99 -18.41 14.54
N GLY A 238 -19.22 -17.93 14.33
CA GLY A 238 -20.33 -18.09 15.25
C GLY A 238 -20.47 -19.54 15.71
N GLY A 239 -20.27 -19.78 17.01
CA GLY A 239 -20.76 -20.99 17.64
C GLY A 239 -22.27 -21.00 17.52
N GLY A 240 -22.79 -21.84 16.63
CA GLY A 240 -24.19 -22.22 16.66
C GLY A 240 -24.48 -22.79 18.04
N GLY A 241 -25.27 -22.06 18.83
CA GLY A 241 -25.81 -22.57 20.07
C GLY A 241 -26.88 -23.61 19.77
N GLY A 242 -26.85 -24.71 20.52
CA GLY A 242 -27.81 -25.82 20.47
C GLY A 242 -27.10 -27.16 20.61
#